data_AF-A0A0G4I7F7-F1
#
_entry.id   AF-A0A0G4I7F7-F1
#
_cell.length_a   1.000
_cell.length_b   1.000
_cell.length_c   1.000
_cell.angle_alpha   90.00
_cell.angle_beta   90.00
_cell.angle_gamma   90.00
#
_symmetry.space_group_name_H-M   'P 1'
#
loop_
_entity.id
_entity.type
_entity.pdbx_description
1 polymer ?
#
loop_
_entity_poly.entity_id
_entity_poly.type
_entity_poly.pdbx_seq_one_letter_code
_entity_poly.pdbx_strand_id
1 'polypeptide(L)'
;MSSPTPQDKGSTVAESETQSLLTGTRIGGGDPFRREQGRYRDLSDFLYARMSAFRGLVDFWNRSSLVTKVLLAFGLLELLIVGLSLLESLSFRRALVFTRLQAAEGQLHLLALSFAVKVDQIGTAFRLQPKNSAFTDLLEAHYWSPGNTTLWTEVKTRAKTVLQDEVYARQMEFATLVNSEGIILVNANADREGESWDPSGLVSLVRDQWERGQVKSTEVISYADVLTEAPPVFRERSDISFPTPLLHPTDTQKAALVRWVLTPVVNATGSSEGGPALAGVLVAGD
;
A
#
# COMPACT_ATOMS: atom_id res chain seq x y z
N MET A 1 7.80 -28.49 44.36
CA MET A 1 6.55 -29.14 44.83
C MET A 1 5.43 -28.70 43.91
N SER A 2 4.58 -29.50 43.27
CA SER A 2 4.57 -30.91 42.86
C SER A 2 3.37 -30.94 41.90
N SER A 3 3.57 -31.27 40.62
CA SER A 3 2.49 -31.87 39.81
C SER A 3 2.23 -33.27 40.39
N PRO A 4 0.99 -33.81 40.33
CA PRO A 4 0.54 -34.41 39.07
C PRO A 4 -0.98 -34.41 38.83
N THR A 5 -1.34 -34.56 37.56
CA THR A 5 -2.59 -35.09 36.99
C THR A 5 -2.65 -36.63 37.19
N PRO A 6 -3.54 -37.40 36.52
CA PRO A 6 -5.01 -37.53 36.53
C PRO A 6 -5.41 -38.98 36.96
N GLN A 7 -6.70 -39.33 36.96
CA GLN A 7 -7.31 -40.66 36.69
C GLN A 7 -8.82 -40.59 37.04
N ASP A 8 -9.78 -41.35 36.50
CA ASP A 8 -9.95 -42.31 35.41
C ASP A 8 -11.40 -42.87 35.55
N LYS A 9 -12.01 -43.36 34.47
CA LYS A 9 -13.17 -44.29 34.36
C LYS A 9 -14.46 -44.02 35.17
N GLY A 10 -15.67 -44.22 34.66
CA GLY A 10 -16.14 -44.93 33.49
C GLY A 10 -17.47 -45.62 33.83
N SER A 11 -18.40 -45.65 32.86
CA SER A 11 -19.53 -46.62 32.71
C SER A 11 -20.63 -46.58 33.79
N THR A 12 -21.91 -46.91 33.59
CA THR A 12 -22.66 -47.61 32.52
C THR A 12 -24.17 -47.46 32.81
N VAL A 13 -25.00 -48.04 31.93
CA VAL A 13 -26.39 -48.50 32.13
C VAL A 13 -27.48 -47.47 31.81
N ALA A 14 -28.58 -47.75 31.12
CA ALA A 14 -29.05 -48.69 30.08
C ALA A 14 -30.58 -48.46 30.03
N GLU A 15 -31.22 -48.72 28.89
CA GLU A 15 -32.57 -49.33 28.71
C GLU A 15 -33.09 -48.90 27.32
N SER A 16 -33.10 -49.78 26.31
CA SER A 16 -33.95 -50.96 26.13
C SER A 16 -35.38 -50.56 25.76
N GLU A 17 -35.67 -50.57 24.46
CA GLU A 17 -37.00 -50.93 23.97
C GLU A 17 -36.87 -51.62 22.61
N THR A 18 -37.11 -52.93 22.62
CA THR A 18 -37.36 -53.77 21.46
C THR A 18 -38.59 -54.63 21.75
N GLN A 19 -39.66 -54.46 20.98
CA GLN A 19 -40.68 -55.49 20.72
C GLN A 19 -41.24 -55.19 19.31
N SER A 20 -40.85 -55.95 18.29
CA SER A 20 -41.44 -57.22 17.83
C SER A 20 -42.70 -57.04 16.97
N LEU A 21 -42.59 -57.37 15.68
CA LEU A 21 -43.65 -58.02 14.91
C LEU A 21 -43.02 -58.74 13.70
N LEU A 22 -42.97 -60.06 13.81
CA LEU A 22 -42.61 -60.99 12.74
C LEU A 22 -43.85 -61.33 11.93
N THR A 23 -43.78 -61.25 10.59
CA THR A 23 -44.61 -62.09 9.71
C THR A 23 -43.91 -62.34 8.36
N GLY A 24 -43.42 -63.58 8.21
CA GLY A 24 -43.49 -64.45 7.02
C GLY A 24 -43.16 -63.98 5.59
N THR A 25 -42.00 -64.46 5.10
CA THR A 25 -41.81 -65.26 3.86
C THR A 25 -42.10 -64.68 2.45
N ARG A 26 -41.06 -64.47 1.61
CA ARG A 26 -40.84 -65.17 0.31
C ARG A 26 -39.53 -64.75 -0.39
N ILE A 27 -38.95 -65.72 -1.11
CA ILE A 27 -37.65 -65.73 -1.83
C ILE A 27 -37.73 -65.03 -3.20
N GLY A 28 -36.62 -64.40 -3.61
CA GLY A 28 -36.24 -64.02 -4.99
C GLY A 28 -35.72 -62.58 -5.05
N GLY A 29 -34.56 -62.21 -5.62
CA GLY A 29 -33.55 -62.88 -6.45
C GLY A 29 -32.93 -61.78 -7.34
N GLY A 30 -31.61 -61.55 -7.25
CA GLY A 30 -30.82 -60.65 -8.13
C GLY A 30 -31.18 -59.15 -8.08
N ASP A 31 -30.32 -58.17 -8.33
CA ASP A 31 -28.95 -58.09 -8.80
C ASP A 31 -28.56 -56.56 -8.65
N PRO A 32 -27.58 -55.96 -9.34
CA PRO A 32 -26.24 -55.71 -8.88
C PRO A 32 -25.87 -54.21 -8.78
N PHE A 33 -24.79 -53.92 -8.06
CA PHE A 33 -24.03 -52.68 -8.17
C PHE A 33 -23.33 -52.61 -9.54
N ARG A 34 -23.82 -51.79 -10.47
CA ARG A 34 -23.04 -51.30 -11.62
C ARG A 34 -23.59 -49.97 -12.12
N ARG A 35 -23.00 -48.85 -11.66
CA ARG A 35 -23.21 -47.51 -12.25
C ARG A 35 -22.09 -47.24 -13.25
N GLU A 36 -22.43 -47.25 -14.53
CA GLU A 36 -21.56 -46.79 -15.62
C GLU A 36 -21.55 -45.25 -15.66
N GLN A 37 -20.36 -44.66 -15.53
CA GLN A 37 -20.08 -43.29 -15.94
C GLN A 37 -19.79 -43.29 -17.45
N GLY A 38 -20.77 -42.87 -18.25
CA GLY A 38 -20.61 -42.66 -19.69
C GLY A 38 -19.81 -41.38 -19.99
N ARG A 39 -18.57 -41.56 -20.41
CA ARG A 39 -17.63 -40.52 -20.85
C ARG A 39 -17.91 -40.20 -22.32
N TYR A 40 -18.45 -39.02 -22.63
CA TYR A 40 -18.59 -38.54 -24.01
C TYR A 40 -17.21 -38.45 -24.65
N ARG A 41 -16.96 -39.27 -25.68
CA ARG A 41 -15.63 -39.48 -26.25
C ARG A 41 -15.39 -38.71 -27.55
N ASP A 42 -16.45 -38.13 -28.14
CA ASP A 42 -16.32 -37.37 -29.38
C ASP A 42 -17.39 -36.28 -29.52
N LEU A 43 -17.04 -35.19 -30.24
CA LEU A 43 -17.91 -34.01 -30.41
C LEU A 43 -19.15 -34.35 -31.26
N SER A 44 -19.03 -35.37 -32.11
CA SER A 44 -20.12 -35.95 -32.93
C SER A 44 -21.17 -36.65 -32.07
N ASP A 45 -20.80 -37.37 -31.00
CA ASP A 45 -21.75 -38.04 -30.12
C ASP A 45 -22.59 -37.05 -29.31
N PHE A 46 -21.99 -35.92 -28.92
CA PHE A 46 -22.72 -34.80 -28.32
C PHE A 46 -23.71 -34.17 -29.33
N LEU A 47 -23.29 -33.99 -30.58
CA LEU A 47 -24.15 -33.46 -31.63
C LEU A 47 -25.29 -34.42 -31.99
N TYR A 48 -25.05 -35.73 -32.03
CA TYR A 48 -26.10 -36.73 -32.28
C TYR A 48 -27.10 -36.85 -31.13
N ALA A 49 -26.63 -36.82 -29.88
CA ALA A 49 -27.50 -36.77 -28.70
C ALA A 49 -28.34 -35.47 -28.64
N ARG A 50 -27.80 -34.36 -29.16
CA ARG A 50 -28.53 -33.09 -29.24
C ARG A 50 -29.49 -33.04 -30.44
N MET A 51 -29.16 -33.69 -31.55
CA MET A 51 -30.02 -33.80 -32.74
C MET A 51 -31.27 -34.66 -32.50
N SER A 52 -31.24 -35.65 -31.62
CA SER A 52 -32.45 -36.41 -31.26
C SER A 52 -33.46 -35.57 -30.46
N ALA A 53 -32.99 -34.68 -29.59
CA ALA A 53 -33.83 -33.69 -28.91
C ALA A 53 -34.47 -32.70 -29.89
N PHE A 54 -33.76 -32.31 -30.96
CA PHE A 54 -34.31 -31.49 -32.03
C PHE A 54 -35.44 -32.18 -32.80
N ARG A 55 -35.36 -33.49 -33.05
CA ARG A 55 -36.46 -34.24 -33.69
C ARG A 55 -37.75 -34.22 -32.86
N GLY A 56 -37.65 -34.48 -31.55
CA GLY A 56 -38.82 -34.42 -30.66
C GLY A 56 -39.45 -33.01 -30.59
N LEU A 57 -38.63 -31.97 -30.71
CA LEU A 57 -39.08 -30.58 -30.72
C LEU A 57 -39.76 -30.21 -32.04
N VAL A 58 -39.28 -30.74 -33.17
CA VAL A 58 -39.91 -30.60 -34.50
C VAL A 58 -41.25 -31.34 -34.57
N ASP A 59 -41.33 -32.55 -34.01
CA ASP A 59 -42.58 -33.33 -33.97
C ASP A 59 -43.62 -32.67 -33.05
N PHE A 60 -43.20 -32.17 -31.89
CA PHE A 60 -44.03 -31.34 -31.01
C PHE A 60 -44.52 -30.07 -31.70
N TRP A 61 -43.62 -29.37 -32.40
CA TRP A 61 -43.95 -28.18 -33.18
C TRP A 61 -45.00 -28.49 -34.25
N ASN A 62 -44.82 -29.57 -35.03
CA ASN A 62 -45.77 -29.95 -36.07
C ASN A 62 -47.15 -30.34 -35.53
N ARG A 63 -47.22 -30.94 -34.33
CA ARG A 63 -48.48 -31.31 -33.65
C ARG A 63 -49.16 -30.18 -32.88
N SER A 64 -48.46 -29.07 -32.66
CA SER A 64 -48.94 -27.96 -31.84
C SER A 64 -49.92 -27.03 -32.57
N SER A 65 -50.87 -26.46 -31.82
CA SER A 65 -51.87 -25.53 -32.35
C SER A 65 -51.24 -24.21 -32.83
N LEU A 66 -51.91 -23.51 -33.75
CA LEU A 66 -51.41 -22.25 -34.32
C LEU A 66 -51.18 -21.19 -33.23
N VAL A 67 -52.07 -21.11 -32.23
CA VAL A 67 -51.94 -20.18 -31.09
C VAL A 67 -50.71 -20.48 -30.25
N THR A 68 -50.44 -21.75 -29.96
CA THR A 68 -49.26 -22.18 -29.18
C THR A 68 -47.95 -21.85 -29.90
N LYS A 69 -47.92 -22.01 -31.24
CA LYS A 69 -46.76 -21.63 -32.07
C LYS A 69 -46.47 -20.13 -31.99
N VAL A 70 -47.52 -19.30 -32.07
CA VAL A 70 -47.41 -17.84 -31.97
C VAL A 70 -46.91 -17.41 -30.59
N LEU A 71 -47.45 -17.96 -29.50
CA LEU A 71 -47.01 -17.65 -28.14
C LEU A 71 -45.56 -18.08 -27.87
N LEU A 72 -45.15 -19.26 -28.35
CA LEU A 72 -43.75 -19.72 -28.26
C LEU A 72 -42.79 -18.81 -29.05
N ALA A 73 -43.21 -18.34 -30.22
CA ALA A 73 -42.40 -17.41 -31.03
C ALA A 73 -42.20 -16.07 -30.31
N PHE A 74 -43.25 -15.51 -29.70
CA PHE A 74 -43.13 -14.29 -28.89
C PHE A 74 -42.25 -14.48 -27.65
N GLY A 75 -42.43 -15.58 -26.91
CA GLY A 75 -41.60 -15.88 -25.74
C GLY A 75 -40.12 -16.07 -26.09
N LEU A 76 -39.81 -16.71 -27.22
CA LEU A 76 -38.44 -16.82 -27.72
C LEU A 76 -37.84 -15.47 -28.11
N LEU A 77 -38.64 -14.59 -28.74
CA LEU A 77 -38.20 -13.25 -29.11
C LEU A 77 -37.88 -12.40 -27.87
N GLU A 78 -38.74 -12.43 -26.85
CA GLU A 78 -38.49 -11.72 -25.58
C GLU A 78 -37.22 -12.23 -24.88
N LEU A 79 -37.01 -13.55 -24.85
CA LEU A 79 -35.83 -14.13 -24.24
C LEU A 79 -34.55 -13.74 -25.00
N LEU A 80 -34.63 -13.63 -26.33
CA LEU A 80 -33.54 -13.16 -27.17
C LEU A 80 -33.21 -11.68 -26.91
N ILE A 81 -34.23 -10.82 -26.77
CA ILE A 81 -34.04 -9.41 -26.42
C ILE A 81 -33.38 -9.28 -25.05
N VAL A 82 -33.89 -9.97 -24.03
CA VAL A 82 -33.29 -9.97 -22.68
C VAL A 82 -31.86 -10.49 -22.70
N GLY A 83 -31.61 -11.57 -23.45
CA GLY A 83 -30.28 -12.15 -23.61
C GLY A 83 -29.28 -11.17 -24.23
N LEU A 84 -29.68 -10.47 -25.29
CA LEU A 84 -28.86 -9.43 -25.94
C LEU A 84 -28.60 -8.26 -24.98
N SER A 85 -29.62 -7.76 -24.28
CA SER A 85 -29.45 -6.66 -23.31
C SER A 85 -28.50 -7.03 -22.15
N LEU A 86 -28.55 -8.27 -21.66
CA LEU A 86 -27.61 -8.75 -20.64
C LEU A 86 -26.17 -8.82 -21.18
N LEU A 87 -26.00 -9.30 -22.40
CA LEU A 87 -24.69 -9.41 -23.03
C LEU A 87 -24.08 -8.03 -23.31
N GLU A 88 -24.88 -7.07 -23.78
CA GLU A 88 -24.50 -5.67 -23.93
C GLU A 88 -24.10 -5.06 -22.59
N SER A 89 -24.90 -5.25 -21.54
CA SER A 89 -24.59 -4.73 -20.20
C SER A 89 -23.28 -5.27 -19.66
N LEU A 90 -23.02 -6.58 -19.84
CA LEU A 90 -21.77 -7.21 -19.42
C LEU A 90 -20.57 -6.70 -20.22
N SER A 91 -20.71 -6.56 -21.53
CA SER A 91 -19.67 -6.03 -22.42
C SER A 91 -19.33 -4.58 -22.05
N PHE A 92 -20.35 -3.74 -21.87
CA PHE A 92 -20.20 -2.35 -21.50
C PHE A 92 -19.54 -2.18 -20.12
N ARG A 93 -19.94 -2.97 -19.12
CA ARG A 93 -19.29 -2.97 -17.80
C ARG A 93 -17.81 -3.33 -17.89
N ARG A 94 -17.46 -4.36 -18.67
CA ARG A 94 -16.07 -4.77 -18.88
C ARG A 94 -15.26 -3.69 -19.58
N ALA A 95 -15.81 -3.08 -20.63
CA ALA A 95 -15.17 -1.99 -21.35
C ALA A 95 -14.93 -0.77 -20.43
N LEU A 96 -15.91 -0.38 -19.61
CA LEU A 96 -15.77 0.72 -18.65
C LEU A 96 -14.73 0.43 -17.56
N VAL A 97 -14.69 -0.79 -17.03
CA VAL A 97 -13.68 -1.18 -16.03
C VAL A 97 -12.29 -1.13 -16.66
N PHE A 98 -12.15 -1.66 -17.87
CA PHE A 98 -10.88 -1.65 -18.59
C PHE A 98 -10.35 -0.24 -18.85
N THR A 99 -11.20 0.66 -19.36
CA THR A 99 -10.78 2.05 -19.63
C THR A 99 -10.42 2.81 -18.36
N ARG A 100 -11.15 2.59 -17.26
CA ARG A 100 -10.81 3.15 -15.94
C ARG A 100 -9.48 2.64 -15.42
N LEU A 101 -9.19 1.35 -15.58
CA LEU A 101 -7.92 0.76 -15.17
C LEU A 101 -6.75 1.33 -15.97
N GLN A 102 -6.88 1.44 -17.30
CA GLN A 102 -5.85 2.05 -18.14
C GLN A 102 -5.59 3.52 -17.76
N ALA A 103 -6.65 4.29 -17.50
CA ALA A 103 -6.51 5.67 -17.05
C ALA A 103 -5.83 5.75 -15.68
N ALA A 104 -6.19 4.86 -14.74
CA ALA A 104 -5.59 4.80 -13.41
C ALA A 104 -4.10 4.40 -13.46
N GLU A 105 -3.71 3.49 -14.35
CA GLU A 105 -2.31 3.09 -14.54
C GLU A 105 -1.45 4.27 -15.03
N GLY A 106 -1.94 5.01 -16.04
CA GLY A 106 -1.26 6.22 -16.51
C GLY A 106 -1.14 7.29 -15.43
N GLN A 107 -2.21 7.52 -14.66
CA GLN A 107 -2.18 8.46 -13.53
C GLN A 107 -1.21 8.02 -12.44
N LEU A 108 -1.15 6.73 -12.11
CA LEU A 108 -0.21 6.18 -11.14
C LEU A 108 1.24 6.36 -11.61
N HIS A 109 1.50 6.15 -12.91
CA HIS A 109 2.82 6.36 -13.48
C HIS A 109 3.25 7.83 -13.43
N LEU A 110 2.36 8.75 -13.82
CA LEU A 110 2.60 10.19 -13.72
C LEU A 110 2.83 10.62 -12.27
N LEU A 111 2.07 10.06 -11.33
CA LEU A 111 2.24 10.31 -9.91
C LEU A 111 3.62 9.84 -9.44
N ALA A 112 4.04 8.62 -9.79
CA ALA A 112 5.35 8.09 -9.44
C ALA A 112 6.50 8.95 -10.02
N LEU A 113 6.37 9.42 -11.26
CA LEU A 113 7.33 10.33 -11.88
C LEU A 113 7.36 11.69 -11.16
N SER A 114 6.21 12.26 -10.85
CA SER A 114 6.12 13.54 -10.12
C SER A 114 6.79 13.47 -8.75
N PHE A 115 6.60 12.36 -8.02
CA PHE A 115 7.28 12.10 -6.76
C PHE A 115 8.80 11.93 -6.94
N ALA A 116 9.25 11.21 -7.96
CA ALA A 116 10.67 11.02 -8.24
C ALA A 116 11.37 12.36 -8.55
N VAL A 117 10.78 13.18 -9.42
CA VAL A 117 11.30 14.51 -9.78
C VAL A 117 11.40 15.40 -8.54
N LYS A 118 10.36 15.40 -7.68
CA LYS A 118 10.35 16.18 -6.44
C LYS A 118 11.51 15.78 -5.51
N VAL A 119 11.71 14.49 -5.27
CA VAL A 119 12.82 14.01 -4.43
C VAL A 119 14.18 14.37 -5.03
N ASP A 120 14.31 14.35 -6.36
CA ASP A 120 15.54 14.79 -7.02
C ASP A 120 15.77 16.30 -6.89
N GLN A 121 14.72 17.12 -6.91
CA GLN A 121 14.82 18.56 -6.63
C GLN A 121 15.28 18.81 -5.19
N ILE A 122 14.67 18.14 -4.21
CA ILE A 122 15.07 18.20 -2.79
C ILE A 122 16.52 17.74 -2.64
N GLY A 123 16.85 16.58 -3.22
CA GLY A 123 18.19 15.99 -3.24
C GLY A 123 19.25 16.94 -3.77
N THR A 124 19.00 17.55 -4.92
CA THR A 124 19.95 18.45 -5.57
C THR A 124 20.22 19.70 -4.73
N ALA A 125 19.18 20.25 -4.11
CA ALA A 125 19.32 21.40 -3.23
C ALA A 125 20.06 21.07 -1.93
N PHE A 126 19.63 20.01 -1.25
CA PHE A 126 20.26 19.59 0.00
C PHE A 126 21.69 19.11 -0.18
N ARG A 127 22.10 18.69 -1.38
CA ARG A 127 23.50 18.41 -1.69
C ARG A 127 24.40 19.65 -1.61
N LEU A 128 23.86 20.84 -1.84
CA LEU A 128 24.61 22.10 -1.76
C LEU A 128 24.63 22.69 -0.35
N GLN A 129 23.63 22.38 0.48
CA GLN A 129 23.46 22.95 1.81
C GLN A 129 24.57 22.62 2.83
N PRO A 130 25.23 21.44 2.85
CA PRO A 130 26.34 21.16 3.77
C PRO A 130 27.49 22.18 3.72
N LYS A 131 27.62 22.93 2.62
CA LYS A 131 28.66 23.96 2.44
C LYS A 131 28.24 25.33 2.96
N ASN A 132 26.99 25.48 3.40
CA ASN A 132 26.49 26.72 3.97
C ASN A 132 27.12 26.95 5.34
N SER A 133 27.72 28.12 5.53
CA SER A 133 28.41 28.44 6.78
C SER A 133 27.46 28.36 7.98
N ALA A 134 26.17 28.65 7.80
CA ALA A 134 25.19 28.55 8.89
C ALA A 134 25.16 27.16 9.56
N PHE A 135 25.33 26.08 8.80
CA PHE A 135 25.33 24.72 9.35
C PHE A 135 26.69 24.33 9.89
N THR A 136 27.78 24.71 9.22
CA THR A 136 29.13 24.41 9.73
C THR A 136 29.41 25.18 11.02
N ASP A 137 29.01 26.45 11.10
CA ASP A 137 29.17 27.31 12.29
C ASP A 137 28.32 26.79 13.46
N LEU A 138 27.11 26.27 13.18
CA LEU A 138 26.25 25.67 14.20
C LEU A 138 26.83 24.37 14.74
N LEU A 139 27.33 23.50 13.86
CA LEU A 139 28.06 22.30 14.26
C LEU A 139 29.34 22.67 15.00
N GLU A 140 30.01 23.76 14.60
CA GLU A 140 31.20 24.26 15.27
C GLU A 140 30.92 24.72 16.70
N ALA A 141 29.87 25.51 16.87
CA ALA A 141 29.41 25.95 18.19
C ALA A 141 29.02 24.76 19.09
N HIS A 142 28.39 23.72 18.53
CA HIS A 142 27.98 22.52 19.26
C HIS A 142 29.17 21.75 19.86
N TYR A 143 30.19 21.44 19.05
CA TYR A 143 31.29 20.57 19.48
C TYR A 143 32.45 21.32 20.13
N TRP A 144 32.82 22.51 19.64
CA TRP A 144 34.05 23.20 20.05
C TRP A 144 33.81 24.41 20.97
N SER A 145 32.57 24.91 21.06
CA SER A 145 32.21 26.03 21.95
C SER A 145 30.95 25.81 22.80
N PRO A 146 30.78 24.65 23.49
CA PRO A 146 29.54 24.28 24.18
C PRO A 146 29.13 25.19 25.36
N GLY A 147 29.96 26.17 25.75
CA GLY A 147 29.66 27.15 26.80
C GLY A 147 29.22 28.53 26.30
N ASN A 148 29.28 28.80 24.98
CA ASN A 148 28.96 30.11 24.44
C ASN A 148 27.50 30.19 23.99
N THR A 149 26.60 30.44 24.95
CA THR A 149 25.15 30.49 24.72
C THR A 149 24.72 31.58 23.73
N THR A 150 25.42 32.70 23.69
CA THR A 150 25.14 33.81 22.78
C THR A 150 25.44 33.40 21.34
N LEU A 151 26.63 32.82 21.12
CA LEU A 151 27.02 32.31 19.80
C LEU A 151 26.05 31.21 19.35
N TRP A 152 25.75 30.24 20.22
CA TRP A 152 24.80 29.15 19.95
C TRP A 152 23.45 29.68 19.43
N THR A 153 22.89 30.66 20.12
CA THR A 153 21.58 31.22 19.77
C THR A 153 21.62 31.93 18.40
N GLU A 154 22.69 32.66 18.12
CA GLU A 154 22.86 33.36 16.83
C GLU A 154 22.97 32.38 15.66
N VAL A 155 23.88 31.39 15.76
CA VAL A 155 24.11 30.41 14.69
C VAL A 155 22.91 29.47 14.53
N LYS A 156 22.23 29.08 15.62
CA LYS A 156 20.98 28.31 15.59
C LYS A 156 19.89 29.08 14.83
N THR A 157 19.73 30.37 15.13
CA THR A 157 18.73 31.21 14.46
C THR A 157 19.01 31.31 12.96
N ARG A 158 20.27 31.55 12.59
CA ARG A 158 20.69 31.60 11.17
C ARG A 158 20.43 30.28 10.46
N ALA A 159 20.83 29.15 11.05
CA ALA A 159 20.59 27.83 10.48
C ALA A 159 19.09 27.51 10.36
N LYS A 160 18.28 27.90 11.35
CA LYS A 160 16.82 27.74 11.31
C LYS A 160 16.22 28.50 10.13
N THR A 161 16.59 29.77 9.94
CA THR A 161 16.11 30.58 8.81
C THR A 161 16.47 29.95 7.48
N VAL A 162 17.69 29.44 7.31
CA VAL A 162 18.08 28.74 6.08
C VAL A 162 17.22 27.51 5.82
N LEU A 163 16.94 26.69 6.84
CA LEU A 163 16.08 25.52 6.68
C LEU A 163 14.63 25.91 6.35
N GLN A 164 14.12 26.98 6.97
CA GLN A 164 12.79 27.51 6.68
C GLN A 164 12.68 28.02 5.24
N ASP A 165 13.68 28.77 4.78
CA ASP A 165 13.74 29.27 3.40
C ASP A 165 13.75 28.12 2.39
N GLU A 166 14.49 27.04 2.68
CA GLU A 166 14.49 25.83 1.85
C GLU A 166 13.12 25.13 1.86
N VAL A 167 12.49 24.97 3.04
CA VAL A 167 11.13 24.43 3.20
C VAL A 167 10.12 25.20 2.35
N TYR A 168 10.16 26.54 2.37
CA TYR A 168 9.25 27.37 1.58
C TYR A 168 9.58 27.36 0.08
N ALA A 169 10.85 27.54 -0.29
CA ALA A 169 11.28 27.62 -1.68
C ALA A 169 11.01 26.32 -2.44
N ARG A 170 10.99 25.19 -1.73
CA ARG A 170 10.81 23.87 -2.32
C ARG A 170 9.51 23.21 -1.93
N GLN A 171 8.68 23.85 -1.12
CA GLN A 171 7.44 23.28 -0.60
C GLN A 171 7.66 21.87 -0.05
N MET A 172 8.57 21.74 0.93
CA MET A 172 8.90 20.49 1.61
C MET A 172 8.31 20.49 3.01
N GLU A 173 7.88 19.35 3.50
CA GLU A 173 7.23 19.28 4.81
C GLU A 173 8.25 19.20 5.96
N PHE A 174 9.41 18.56 5.74
CA PHE A 174 10.41 18.28 6.76
C PHE A 174 11.77 18.85 6.38
N ALA A 175 12.44 19.52 7.33
CA ALA A 175 13.84 19.89 7.21
C ALA A 175 14.48 20.06 8.60
N THR A 176 15.49 19.23 8.88
CA THR A 176 16.14 19.16 10.20
C THR A 176 17.63 18.91 10.05
N LEU A 177 18.45 19.56 10.88
CA LEU A 177 19.86 19.23 11.06
C LEU A 177 20.03 18.44 12.37
N VAL A 178 20.62 17.26 12.27
CA VAL A 178 21.04 16.45 13.41
C VAL A 178 22.56 16.42 13.53
N ASN A 179 23.06 16.25 14.74
CA ASN A 179 24.48 16.03 15.00
C ASN A 179 24.90 14.59 14.58
N SER A 180 26.18 14.26 14.72
CA SER A 180 26.69 12.92 14.41
C SER A 180 26.09 11.78 15.28
N GLU A 181 25.42 12.11 16.39
CA GLU A 181 24.77 11.15 17.28
C GLU A 181 23.28 10.96 16.96
N GLY A 182 22.72 11.76 16.04
CA GLY A 182 21.30 11.75 15.71
C GLY A 182 20.44 12.59 16.65
N ILE A 183 21.03 13.57 17.34
CA ILE A 183 20.31 14.56 18.14
C ILE A 183 19.99 15.78 17.29
N ILE A 184 18.74 16.25 17.34
CA ILE A 184 18.31 17.46 16.63
C ILE A 184 19.01 18.69 17.21
N LEU A 185 19.73 19.42 16.35
CA LEU A 185 20.31 20.72 16.68
C LEU A 185 19.39 21.85 16.27
N VAL A 186 18.76 21.71 15.10
CA VAL A 186 17.80 22.68 14.59
C VAL A 186 16.78 22.02 13.67
N ASN A 187 15.53 22.40 13.82
CA ASN A 187 14.40 21.99 12.99
C ASN A 187 13.75 23.24 12.39
N ALA A 188 13.37 23.17 11.11
CA ALA A 188 12.75 24.29 10.39
C ALA A 188 11.40 24.71 10.97
N ASN A 189 10.63 23.72 11.42
CA ASN A 189 9.25 23.83 11.86
C ASN A 189 9.21 24.05 13.38
N ALA A 190 8.70 23.07 14.12
CA ALA A 190 8.63 23.07 15.58
C ALA A 190 10.03 23.10 16.24
N ASP A 191 10.12 23.61 17.47
CA ASP A 191 11.37 23.53 18.24
C ASP A 191 11.47 22.15 18.90
N ARG A 192 12.32 21.30 18.31
CA ARG A 192 12.58 19.92 18.74
C ARG A 192 14.04 19.69 19.12
N GLU A 193 14.75 20.77 19.46
CA GLU A 193 16.17 20.70 19.84
C GLU A 193 16.39 19.71 21.00
N GLY A 194 17.44 18.90 20.90
CA GLY A 194 17.83 17.93 21.92
C GLY A 194 17.10 16.60 21.85
N GLU A 195 16.08 16.46 21.00
CA GLU A 195 15.42 15.18 20.75
C GLU A 195 16.33 14.24 19.94
N SER A 196 16.41 12.96 20.31
CA SER A 196 17.02 11.93 19.46
C SER A 196 16.05 11.57 18.35
N TRP A 197 16.47 11.73 17.11
CA TRP A 197 15.62 11.54 15.95
C TRP A 197 16.37 10.78 14.85
N ASP A 198 15.88 9.58 14.57
CA ASP A 198 16.44 8.68 13.57
C ASP A 198 15.29 7.96 12.83
N PRO A 199 14.63 8.63 11.87
CA PRO A 199 13.50 8.06 11.14
C PRO A 199 13.92 6.76 10.46
N SER A 200 13.33 5.64 10.86
CA SER A 200 13.66 4.27 10.40
C SER A 200 15.15 3.89 10.38
N GLY A 201 15.99 4.49 11.23
CA GLY A 201 17.43 4.20 11.25
C GLY A 201 18.22 4.86 10.11
N LEU A 202 17.62 5.80 9.37
CA LEU A 202 18.25 6.45 8.22
C LEU A 202 19.41 7.36 8.60
N VAL A 203 19.35 8.06 9.73
CA VAL A 203 20.44 8.88 10.24
C VAL A 203 21.60 7.99 10.64
N SER A 204 21.31 6.87 11.33
CA SER A 204 22.34 5.86 11.65
C SER A 204 22.98 5.27 10.39
N LEU A 205 22.19 4.99 9.35
CA LEU A 205 22.71 4.50 8.07
C LEU A 205 23.66 5.50 7.40
N VAL A 206 23.30 6.79 7.37
CA VAL A 206 24.16 7.84 6.83
C VAL A 206 25.40 8.00 7.69
N ARG A 207 25.29 7.91 9.02
CA ARG A 207 26.44 7.98 9.92
C ARG A 207 27.46 6.89 9.62
N ASP A 208 27.00 5.66 9.42
CA ASP A 208 27.88 4.51 9.20
C ASP A 208 28.47 4.48 7.77
N GLN A 209 27.85 5.21 6.83
CA GLN A 209 28.21 5.16 5.40
C GLN A 209 28.33 6.56 4.75
N TRP A 210 28.71 7.58 5.52
CA TRP A 210 28.67 8.97 5.07
C TRP A 210 29.53 9.25 3.83
N GLU A 211 30.60 8.46 3.63
CA GLU A 211 31.46 8.52 2.45
C GLU A 211 30.72 8.25 1.13
N ARG A 212 29.59 7.53 1.18
CA ARG A 212 28.74 7.28 0.00
C ARG A 212 27.92 8.50 -0.42
N GLY A 213 27.89 9.54 0.42
CA GLY A 213 27.18 10.79 0.16
C GLY A 213 25.70 10.72 0.55
N GLN A 214 24.85 11.36 -0.26
CA GLN A 214 23.43 11.53 0.03
C GLN A 214 22.66 10.20 -0.09
N VAL A 215 21.79 9.94 0.87
CA VAL A 215 20.87 8.80 0.89
C VAL A 215 19.45 9.27 0.61
N LYS A 216 18.71 8.52 -0.22
CA LYS A 216 17.30 8.75 -0.50
C LYS A 216 16.50 7.54 -0.06
N SER A 217 15.43 7.75 0.67
CA SER A 217 14.57 6.67 1.17
C SER A 217 13.10 7.06 1.11
N THR A 218 12.21 6.09 1.32
CA THR A 218 10.77 6.31 1.45
C THR A 218 10.28 5.53 2.64
N GLU A 219 9.52 6.19 3.50
CA GLU A 219 9.07 5.67 4.77
C GLU A 219 7.60 6.02 5.00
N VAL A 220 6.92 5.18 5.76
CA VAL A 220 5.59 5.50 6.29
C VAL A 220 5.76 5.95 7.75
N ILE A 221 5.42 7.21 8.03
CA ILE A 221 5.47 7.77 9.39
C ILE A 221 4.06 7.88 9.99
N SER A 222 3.97 7.83 11.32
CA SER A 222 2.68 7.93 11.99
C SER A 222 2.11 9.34 11.90
N TYR A 223 0.79 9.48 11.99
CA TYR A 223 0.16 10.80 12.03
C TYR A 223 0.62 11.63 13.25
N ALA A 224 0.94 10.97 14.36
CA ALA A 224 1.46 11.64 15.56
C ALA A 224 2.83 12.28 15.30
N ASP A 225 3.69 11.62 14.52
CA ASP A 225 5.02 12.15 14.16
C ASP A 225 4.89 13.36 13.24
N VAL A 226 3.95 13.31 12.28
CA VAL A 226 3.61 14.45 11.41
C VAL A 226 3.14 15.64 12.25
N LEU A 227 2.26 15.41 13.23
CA LEU A 227 1.78 16.47 14.12
C LEU A 227 2.90 17.06 14.98
N THR A 228 3.83 16.23 15.43
CA THR A 228 4.98 16.67 16.25
C THR A 228 5.92 17.56 15.45
N GLU A 229 6.12 17.25 14.17
CA GLU A 229 6.89 18.11 13.27
C GLU A 229 6.18 19.44 12.99
N ALA A 230 4.85 19.44 12.96
CA ALA A 230 4.00 20.58 12.58
C ALA A 230 4.39 21.19 11.21
N PRO A 231 4.43 20.37 10.13
CA PRO A 231 4.88 20.84 8.83
C PRO A 231 3.90 21.85 8.23
N PRO A 232 4.39 22.84 7.46
CA PRO A 232 3.53 23.69 6.64
C PRO A 232 2.79 22.84 5.61
N VAL A 233 1.46 22.94 5.59
CA VAL A 233 0.63 22.16 4.65
C VAL A 233 0.59 22.87 3.30
N PHE A 234 1.37 22.38 2.33
CA PHE A 234 1.39 22.94 0.98
C PHE A 234 0.27 22.34 0.12
N ARG A 235 -0.93 22.94 0.24
CA ARG A 235 -2.11 22.56 -0.57
C ARG A 235 -2.11 23.12 -1.98
N GLU A 236 -1.28 24.11 -2.28
CA GLU A 236 -1.22 24.72 -3.61
C GLU A 236 0.22 24.65 -4.09
N ARG A 237 0.56 23.59 -4.83
CA ARG A 237 1.79 23.61 -5.62
C ARG A 237 1.52 24.52 -6.81
N SER A 238 2.26 25.63 -6.89
CA SER A 238 2.08 26.71 -7.88
C SER A 238 2.25 26.24 -9.33
N ASP A 239 2.85 25.05 -9.49
CA ASP A 239 3.04 24.39 -10.76
C ASP A 239 1.98 23.28 -10.93
N ILE A 240 1.08 23.51 -11.90
CA ILE A 240 0.02 22.59 -12.34
C ILE A 240 0.53 21.21 -12.76
N SER A 241 1.84 21.03 -12.95
CA SER A 241 2.45 19.73 -13.21
C SER A 241 2.54 18.85 -11.96
N PHE A 242 2.31 19.39 -10.76
CA PHE A 242 2.29 18.62 -9.53
C PHE A 242 0.87 18.41 -9.03
N PRO A 243 0.43 17.14 -8.86
CA PRO A 243 -0.87 16.87 -8.27
C PRO A 243 -0.90 17.37 -6.82
N THR A 244 -1.99 18.02 -6.47
CA THR A 244 -2.31 18.38 -5.09
C THR A 244 -2.49 17.11 -4.26
N PRO A 245 -1.88 16.96 -3.09
CA PRO A 245 -2.13 15.81 -2.24
C PRO A 245 -3.57 15.88 -1.70
N LEU A 246 -4.50 15.21 -2.40
CA LEU A 246 -5.92 15.10 -2.03
C LEU A 246 -6.15 14.33 -0.72
N LEU A 247 -5.10 13.70 -0.19
CA LEU A 247 -5.11 12.82 0.98
C LEU A 247 -3.98 13.16 1.95
N HIS A 248 -3.73 14.45 2.19
CA HIS A 248 -2.71 14.85 3.15
C HIS A 248 -3.01 14.26 4.54
N PRO A 249 -1.99 13.86 5.34
CA PRO A 249 -2.17 13.32 6.68
C PRO A 249 -3.03 14.22 7.59
N THR A 250 -2.89 15.54 7.47
CA THR A 250 -3.72 16.53 8.19
C THR A 250 -5.21 16.44 7.84
N ASP A 251 -5.57 16.03 6.63
CA ASP A 251 -6.97 15.87 6.22
C ASP A 251 -7.50 14.47 6.58
N THR A 252 -6.66 13.46 6.43
CA THR A 252 -7.07 12.05 6.58
C THR A 252 -6.89 11.49 7.99
N GLN A 253 -6.08 12.14 8.83
CA GLN A 253 -5.64 11.67 10.14
C GLN A 253 -5.01 10.28 10.10
N LYS A 254 -4.33 9.96 8.99
CA LYS A 254 -3.67 8.68 8.74
C LYS A 254 -2.17 8.86 8.63
N ALA A 255 -1.47 7.73 8.66
CA ALA A 255 -0.03 7.68 8.41
C ALA A 255 0.34 8.34 7.08
N ALA A 256 1.48 9.01 7.05
CA ALA A 256 2.01 9.70 5.89
C ALA A 256 3.06 8.84 5.20
N LEU A 257 3.13 8.89 3.87
CA LEU A 257 4.27 8.38 3.12
C LEU A 257 5.22 9.56 2.87
N VAL A 258 6.40 9.53 3.46
CA VAL A 258 7.41 10.59 3.34
C VAL A 258 8.62 10.04 2.60
N ARG A 259 9.14 10.83 1.66
CA ARG A 259 10.40 10.54 0.97
C ARG A 259 11.52 11.36 1.56
N TRP A 260 12.45 10.66 2.19
CA TRP A 260 13.58 11.27 2.86
C TRP A 260 14.76 11.47 1.92
N VAL A 261 15.45 12.59 2.11
CA VAL A 261 16.75 12.91 1.56
C VAL A 261 17.66 13.25 2.74
N LEU A 262 18.70 12.45 2.94
CA LEU A 262 19.67 12.66 3.99
C LEU A 262 21.02 12.98 3.40
N THR A 263 21.61 14.11 3.79
CA THR A 263 22.88 14.59 3.26
C THR A 263 23.88 14.75 4.40
N PRO A 264 25.03 14.05 4.37
CA PRO A 264 26.04 14.21 5.39
C PRO A 264 26.68 15.60 5.31
N VAL A 265 26.90 16.21 6.47
CA VAL A 265 27.68 17.44 6.64
C VAL A 265 29.04 17.04 7.18
N VAL A 266 30.07 17.23 6.36
CA VAL A 266 31.43 16.82 6.68
C VAL A 266 32.25 18.04 7.06
N ASN A 267 32.97 17.95 8.18
CA ASN A 267 33.96 18.96 8.54
C ASN A 267 35.32 18.53 8.00
N ALA A 268 35.93 19.39 7.17
CA ALA A 268 37.24 19.15 6.58
C ALA A 268 38.40 19.24 7.60
N THR A 269 38.17 19.86 8.77
CA THR A 269 39.20 20.07 9.81
C THR A 269 39.03 19.16 11.04
N GLY A 270 38.00 18.29 11.04
CA GLY A 270 37.41 17.76 12.27
C GLY A 270 37.90 16.41 12.80
N SER A 271 38.83 15.70 12.16
CA SER A 271 39.40 14.49 12.78
C SER A 271 40.73 14.79 13.46
N SER A 272 40.97 14.15 14.61
CA SER A 272 42.29 14.07 15.26
C SER A 272 43.39 13.49 14.36
N GLU A 273 43.01 12.93 13.21
CA GLU A 273 43.89 12.35 12.18
C GLU A 273 44.02 13.22 10.91
N GLY A 274 43.41 14.42 10.85
CA GLY A 274 43.59 15.36 9.74
C GLY A 274 42.81 15.05 8.46
N GLY A 275 41.84 14.13 8.50
CA GLY A 275 40.91 13.81 7.42
C GLY A 275 39.48 14.35 7.63
N PRO A 276 38.63 14.30 6.58
CA PRO A 276 37.23 14.67 6.67
C PRO A 276 36.49 13.77 7.66
N ALA A 277 35.71 14.37 8.55
CA ALA A 277 34.88 13.66 9.52
C ALA A 277 33.41 14.09 9.39
N LEU A 278 32.50 13.18 9.67
CA LEU A 278 31.08 13.50 9.76
C LEU A 278 30.83 14.41 10.95
N ALA A 279 30.34 15.62 10.70
CA ALA A 279 29.95 16.57 11.72
C ALA A 279 28.44 16.47 12.03
N GLY A 280 27.61 16.21 11.02
CA GLY A 280 26.17 16.07 11.20
C GLY A 280 25.46 15.57 9.95
N VAL A 281 24.14 15.49 9.99
CA VAL A 281 23.31 15.04 8.86
C VAL A 281 22.14 16.02 8.67
N LEU A 282 22.00 16.53 7.44
CA LEU A 282 20.81 17.27 7.03
C LEU A 282 19.77 16.28 6.54
N VAL A 283 18.57 16.33 7.10
CA VAL A 283 17.44 15.47 6.75
C VAL A 283 16.32 16.34 6.20
N ALA A 284 15.84 16.02 5.00
CA ALA A 284 14.70 16.66 4.36
C ALA A 284 13.67 15.63 3.92
N GLY A 285 12.39 16.00 3.94
CA GLY A 285 11.31 15.10 3.56
C GLY A 285 10.08 15.84 3.02
N ASP A 286 9.32 15.12 2.20
CA ASP A 286 8.02 15.50 1.63
C ASP A 286 7.23 14.24 1.24
#